data_AF-A0A2C9LVQ0-F1
#
_entry.id   AF-A0A2C9LVQ0-F1
#
_cell.length_a   1.000
_cell.length_b   1.000
_cell.length_c   1.000
_cell.angle_alpha   90.00
_cell.angle_beta   90.00
_cell.angle_gamma   90.00
#
_symmetry.space_group_name_H-M   'P 1'
#
loop_
_entity.id
_entity.type
_entity.pdbx_description
1 polymer ?
#
loop_
_entity_poly.entity_id
_entity_poly.type
_entity_poly.pdbx_seq_one_letter_code
_entity_poly.pdbx_strand_id
1 'polypeptide(L)'
;MNVVIKNPEIWFLFYLTMGMSLFFLAPSLSRNVLFHYSSGIGIGVLCSILIVVFIVNKFLPQKLKVLGYGIGIMSTSALLYLWRFFSDYIQEIIQNYWHILIGYMVVAGVLSFAVIYRYGPASDIRTLNLIQWTLQGIGLVFIYHGTQLSEISVVIIVGNITLYLLPVGLFSWVKRIKYRYFPPKRKLLSEEEYIIEGEIETTRALKELREYCRSPNCDAWKTLSRLNSPNRFAKFISGEDHLSTEELEQHEDTTEFSPLEQHNTANNIRTMNFDYSNSEMEDSELEDFSQMR
;
A
#
# COMPACT_ATOMS: atom_id res chain seq x y z
N MET A 1 21.44 22.59 24.24
CA MET A 1 22.19 21.70 23.34
C MET A 1 21.96 22.22 21.93
N ASN A 2 22.91 22.97 21.37
CA ASN A 2 22.75 23.56 20.03
C ASN A 2 22.89 22.46 18.99
N VAL A 3 21.75 22.00 18.46
CA VAL A 3 21.71 21.05 17.34
C VAL A 3 22.06 21.83 16.08
N VAL A 4 23.36 21.86 15.74
CA VAL A 4 23.81 22.42 14.47
C VAL A 4 23.53 21.37 13.40
N ILE A 5 22.44 21.56 12.66
CA ILE A 5 22.06 20.70 11.54
C ILE A 5 23.04 20.97 10.41
N LYS A 6 23.95 20.02 10.17
CA LYS A 6 24.82 20.04 8.99
C LYS A 6 23.96 19.67 7.78
N ASN A 7 24.16 20.30 6.63
CA ASN A 7 23.40 19.98 5.42
C ASN A 7 23.46 18.46 5.16
N PRO A 8 22.32 17.76 5.02
CA PRO A 8 22.31 16.32 4.81
C PRO A 8 22.86 16.02 3.42
N GLU A 9 24.05 15.42 3.37
CA GLU A 9 24.59 14.89 2.12
C GLU A 9 23.68 13.77 1.59
N ILE A 10 23.56 13.69 0.27
CA ILE A 10 22.64 12.76 -0.40
C ILE A 10 22.91 11.29 -0.04
N TRP A 11 24.16 10.96 0.30
CA TRP A 11 24.58 9.63 0.73
C TRP A 11 23.89 9.17 2.01
N PHE A 12 23.62 10.07 2.97
CA PHE A 12 22.91 9.73 4.20
C PHE A 12 21.47 9.27 3.92
N LEU A 13 20.79 9.98 3.02
CA LEU A 13 19.43 9.61 2.58
C LEU A 13 19.44 8.25 1.86
N PHE A 14 20.46 7.97 1.05
CA PHE A 14 20.60 6.67 0.40
C PHE A 14 20.76 5.54 1.42
N TYR A 15 21.67 5.66 2.40
CA TYR A 15 21.84 4.64 3.44
C TYR A 15 20.57 4.44 4.28
N LEU A 16 19.90 5.53 4.63
CA LEU A 16 18.68 5.50 5.42
C LEU A 16 17.53 4.78 4.68
N THR A 17 17.31 5.13 3.41
CA THR A 17 16.27 4.50 2.58
C THR A 17 16.59 3.04 2.30
N MET A 18 17.84 2.72 1.95
CA MET A 18 18.29 1.35 1.75
C MET A 18 18.12 0.50 3.02
N GLY A 19 18.51 1.03 4.19
CA GLY A 19 18.39 0.35 5.47
C GLY A 19 16.93 0.08 5.86
N MET A 20 16.04 1.07 5.68
CA MET A 20 14.60 0.90 5.90
C MET A 20 14.01 -0.16 4.97
N SER A 21 14.27 -0.06 3.66
CA SER A 21 13.80 -1.06 2.70
C SER A 21 14.30 -2.46 3.06
N LEU A 22 15.59 -2.61 3.39
CA LEU A 22 16.17 -3.90 3.77
C LEU A 22 15.50 -4.50 5.01
N PHE A 23 15.20 -3.68 6.02
CA PHE A 23 14.57 -4.12 7.27
C PHE A 23 13.14 -4.67 7.04
N PHE A 24 12.32 -3.98 6.25
CA PHE A 24 10.95 -4.42 5.95
C PHE A 24 10.90 -5.56 4.94
N LEU A 25 11.81 -5.58 3.96
CA LEU A 25 11.87 -6.65 2.97
C LEU A 25 12.54 -7.91 3.51
N ALA A 26 13.24 -7.86 4.65
CA ALA A 26 13.98 -9.00 5.20
C ALA A 26 13.17 -10.30 5.33
N PRO A 27 11.91 -10.31 5.81
CA PRO A 27 11.11 -11.55 5.87
C PRO A 27 10.76 -12.13 4.49
N SER A 28 10.62 -11.26 3.48
CA SER A 28 10.33 -11.65 2.10
C SER A 28 11.60 -12.16 1.41
N LEU A 29 12.71 -11.44 1.56
CA LEU A 29 14.02 -11.79 1.00
C LEU A 29 14.56 -13.09 1.60
N SER A 30 14.42 -13.29 2.92
CA SER A 30 14.94 -14.48 3.58
C SER A 30 14.28 -15.77 3.12
N ARG A 31 13.06 -15.72 2.57
CA ARG A 31 12.32 -16.87 2.04
C ARG A 31 12.41 -17.01 0.53
N ASN A 32 13.03 -16.03 -0.14
CA ASN A 32 13.14 -16.03 -1.58
C ASN A 32 14.32 -16.91 -2.02
N VAL A 33 14.03 -17.93 -2.81
CA VAL A 33 15.03 -18.87 -3.34
C VAL A 33 16.12 -18.16 -4.16
N LEU A 34 15.75 -17.15 -4.95
CA LEU A 34 16.71 -16.37 -5.73
C LEU A 34 17.71 -15.62 -4.85
N PHE A 35 17.27 -15.14 -3.69
CA PHE A 35 18.12 -14.44 -2.74
C PHE A 35 19.18 -15.38 -2.13
N HIS A 36 18.84 -16.64 -1.85
CA HIS A 36 19.82 -17.62 -1.36
C HIS A 36 20.91 -17.92 -2.39
N TYR A 37 20.53 -18.13 -3.66
CA TYR A 37 21.51 -18.36 -4.70
C TYR A 37 22.38 -17.12 -4.96
N SER A 38 21.78 -15.93 -5.06
CA SER A 38 22.55 -14.71 -5.34
C SER A 38 23.49 -14.33 -4.20
N SER A 39 23.01 -14.39 -2.94
CA SER A 39 23.84 -14.11 -1.77
C SER A 39 24.96 -15.13 -1.60
N GLY A 40 24.69 -16.42 -1.82
CA GLY A 40 25.72 -17.44 -1.79
C GLY A 40 26.78 -17.21 -2.86
N ILE A 41 26.38 -16.95 -4.11
CA ILE A 41 27.34 -16.69 -5.20
C ILE A 41 28.16 -15.46 -4.88
N GLY A 42 27.52 -14.40 -4.36
CA GLY A 42 28.19 -13.18 -3.91
C GLY A 42 29.22 -13.44 -2.82
N ILE A 43 28.87 -14.22 -1.79
CA ILE A 43 29.80 -14.62 -0.71
C ILE A 43 30.96 -15.44 -1.28
N GLY A 44 30.71 -16.40 -2.16
CA GLY A 44 31.75 -17.22 -2.79
C GLY A 44 32.71 -16.39 -3.63
N VAL A 45 32.18 -15.45 -4.42
CA VAL A 45 32.99 -14.50 -5.20
C VAL A 45 33.80 -13.58 -4.27
N LEU A 46 33.20 -13.03 -3.21
CA LEU A 46 33.92 -12.24 -2.20
C LEU A 46 35.04 -13.04 -1.54
N CYS A 47 34.80 -14.29 -1.14
CA CYS A 47 35.82 -15.18 -0.60
C CYS A 47 36.97 -15.40 -1.61
N SER A 48 36.65 -15.58 -2.89
CA SER A 48 37.66 -15.74 -3.94
C SER A 48 38.55 -14.49 -4.10
N ILE A 49 37.98 -13.28 -3.98
CA ILE A 49 38.73 -12.01 -3.97
C ILE A 49 39.61 -11.92 -2.72
N LEU A 50 39.09 -12.27 -1.54
CA LEU A 50 39.87 -12.28 -0.31
C LEU A 50 41.06 -13.25 -0.37
N ILE A 51 40.91 -14.40 -1.04
CA ILE A 51 42.03 -15.32 -1.29
C ILE A 51 43.10 -14.65 -2.15
N VAL A 52 42.72 -13.94 -3.22
CA VAL A 52 43.69 -13.21 -4.05
C VAL A 52 44.40 -12.12 -3.25
N VAL A 53 43.66 -11.31 -2.49
CA VAL A 53 44.23 -10.28 -1.61
C VAL A 53 45.18 -10.90 -0.58
N PHE A 54 44.80 -12.05 0.00
CA PHE A 54 45.64 -12.79 0.94
C PHE A 54 46.92 -13.29 0.27
N ILE A 55 46.83 -13.82 -0.95
CA ILE A 55 47.98 -14.29 -1.74
C ILE A 55 48.92 -13.12 -2.06
N VAL A 56 48.39 -12.00 -2.56
CA VAL A 56 49.17 -10.78 -2.86
C VAL A 56 49.83 -10.27 -1.59
N ASN A 57 49.09 -10.20 -0.48
CA ASN A 57 49.66 -9.83 0.80
C ASN A 57 50.77 -10.81 1.17
N LYS A 58 50.57 -12.13 1.09
CA LYS A 58 51.59 -13.14 1.40
C LYS A 58 52.87 -12.97 0.59
N PHE A 59 52.78 -12.64 -0.71
CA PHE A 59 53.94 -12.46 -1.59
C PHE A 59 54.67 -11.12 -1.42
N LEU A 60 54.09 -10.14 -0.73
CA LEU A 60 54.83 -8.93 -0.36
C LEU A 60 56.02 -9.31 0.56
N PRO A 61 57.25 -8.91 0.22
CA PRO A 61 58.43 -9.17 1.04
C PRO A 61 58.20 -8.71 2.48
N GLN A 62 58.51 -9.56 3.45
CA GLN A 62 58.27 -9.27 4.88
C GLN A 62 58.96 -7.98 5.33
N LYS A 63 60.10 -7.64 4.70
CA LYS A 63 60.82 -6.37 4.90
C LYS A 63 60.03 -5.15 4.40
N LEU A 64 59.36 -5.24 3.25
CA LEU A 64 58.52 -4.16 2.72
C LEU A 64 57.24 -3.97 3.54
N LYS A 65 56.68 -5.05 4.11
CA LYS A 65 55.55 -4.95 5.04
C LYS A 65 55.93 -4.25 6.33
N VAL A 66 57.01 -4.68 6.98
CA VAL A 66 57.48 -4.08 8.24
C VAL A 66 57.91 -2.63 8.02
N LEU A 67 58.58 -2.34 6.90
CA LEU A 67 58.92 -0.97 6.52
C LEU A 67 57.66 -0.12 6.24
N GLY A 68 56.70 -0.66 5.48
CA GLY A 68 55.45 0.04 5.17
C GLY A 68 54.61 0.34 6.41
N TYR A 69 54.42 -0.64 7.31
CA TYR A 69 53.70 -0.44 8.57
C TYR A 69 54.45 0.49 9.52
N GLY A 70 55.78 0.36 9.63
CA GLY A 70 56.60 1.22 10.47
C GLY A 70 56.58 2.69 10.04
N ILE A 71 56.70 2.96 8.73
CA ILE A 71 56.67 4.34 8.21
C ILE A 71 55.23 4.89 8.22
N GLY A 72 54.22 4.05 7.95
CA GLY A 72 52.81 4.46 7.98
C GLY A 72 52.29 4.86 9.36
N ILE A 73 52.83 4.28 10.44
CA ILE A 73 52.50 4.65 11.82
C ILE A 73 53.19 5.96 12.23
N MET A 74 54.38 6.24 11.68
CA MET A 74 55.21 7.38 12.08
C MET A 74 54.92 8.68 11.30
N SER A 75 54.26 8.61 10.13
CA SER A 75 53.93 9.80 9.34
C SER A 75 52.68 9.65 8.47
N THR A 76 51.72 10.54 8.66
CA THR A 76 50.50 10.65 7.83
C THR A 76 50.82 10.80 6.34
N SER A 77 51.94 11.47 6.00
CA SER A 77 52.36 11.68 4.61
C SER A 77 52.82 10.38 3.94
N ALA A 78 53.48 9.51 4.70
CA ALA A 78 53.89 8.21 4.19
C ALA A 78 52.71 7.25 4.01
N LEU A 79 51.69 7.33 4.87
CA LEU A 79 50.46 6.56 4.71
C LEU A 79 49.73 6.95 3.41
N LEU A 80 49.62 8.25 3.13
CA LEU A 80 49.04 8.74 1.86
C LEU A 80 49.88 8.35 0.64
N TYR A 81 51.21 8.35 0.76
CA TYR A 81 52.10 7.88 -0.30
C TYR A 81 51.95 6.39 -0.57
N LEU A 82 51.91 5.55 0.46
CA LEU A 82 51.67 4.10 0.33
C LEU A 82 50.28 3.82 -0.26
N TRP A 83 49.26 4.57 0.15
CA TRP A 83 47.91 4.47 -0.41
C TRP A 83 47.87 4.81 -1.89
N ARG A 84 48.54 5.90 -2.30
CA ARG A 84 48.69 6.28 -3.71
C ARG A 84 49.43 5.21 -4.49
N PHE A 85 50.60 4.78 -4.02
CA PHE A 85 51.38 3.72 -4.64
C PHE A 85 50.57 2.43 -4.84
N PHE A 86 49.77 2.05 -3.84
CA PHE A 86 48.90 0.89 -3.93
C PHE A 86 47.73 1.11 -4.92
N SER A 87 47.15 2.30 -4.93
CA SER A 87 46.07 2.66 -5.86
C SER A 87 46.55 2.67 -7.31
N ASP A 88 47.72 3.24 -7.57
CA ASP A 88 48.33 3.30 -8.90
C ASP A 88 48.68 1.90 -9.40
N TYR A 89 49.24 1.06 -8.52
CA TYR A 89 49.57 -0.33 -8.84
C TYR A 89 48.32 -1.19 -9.10
N ILE A 90 47.25 -1.01 -8.31
CA ILE A 90 45.95 -1.65 -8.59
C ILE A 90 45.40 -1.16 -9.92
N GLN A 91 45.48 0.13 -10.20
CA GLN A 91 44.98 0.71 -11.44
C GLN A 91 45.73 0.16 -12.66
N GLU A 92 47.05 0.01 -12.56
CA GLU A 92 47.86 -0.63 -13.60
C GLU A 92 47.49 -2.11 -13.78
N ILE A 93 47.29 -2.86 -12.69
CA ILE A 93 46.82 -4.25 -12.76
C ILE A 93 45.45 -4.33 -13.43
N ILE A 94 44.52 -3.47 -13.03
CA ILE A 94 43.18 -3.45 -13.61
C ILE A 94 43.28 -3.11 -15.09
N GLN A 95 43.98 -2.06 -15.50
CA GLN A 95 44.02 -1.67 -16.91
C GLN A 95 44.75 -2.68 -17.80
N ASN A 96 45.86 -3.25 -17.34
CA ASN A 96 46.68 -4.13 -18.16
C ASN A 96 46.22 -5.61 -18.11
N TYR A 97 45.57 -6.03 -17.02
CA TYR A 97 45.16 -7.42 -16.79
C TYR A 97 43.65 -7.59 -16.50
N TRP A 98 42.79 -6.62 -16.87
CA TRP A 98 41.35 -6.72 -16.61
C TRP A 98 40.71 -8.01 -17.16
N HIS A 99 41.14 -8.47 -18.34
CA HIS A 99 40.63 -9.70 -18.94
C HIS A 99 40.86 -10.93 -18.06
N ILE A 100 42.04 -11.03 -17.43
CA ILE A 100 42.40 -12.13 -16.53
C ILE A 100 41.57 -12.02 -15.24
N LEU A 101 41.39 -10.82 -14.72
CA LEU A 101 40.59 -10.56 -13.53
C LEU A 101 39.12 -10.95 -13.76
N ILE A 102 38.54 -10.56 -14.88
CA ILE A 102 37.17 -10.98 -15.25
C ILE A 102 37.11 -12.49 -15.44
N GLY A 103 38.06 -13.10 -16.14
CA GLY A 103 38.12 -14.56 -16.30
C GLY A 103 38.15 -15.31 -14.97
N TYR A 104 38.97 -14.84 -14.02
CA TYR A 104 39.01 -15.37 -12.66
C TYR A 104 37.67 -15.21 -11.95
N MET A 105 37.05 -14.03 -12.01
CA MET A 105 35.76 -13.75 -11.37
C MET A 105 34.63 -14.62 -11.96
N VAL A 106 34.63 -14.86 -13.27
CA VAL A 106 33.67 -15.74 -13.93
C VAL A 106 33.86 -17.18 -13.47
N VAL A 107 35.09 -17.71 -13.48
CA VAL A 107 35.38 -19.07 -13.02
C VAL A 107 35.03 -19.23 -11.54
N ALA A 108 35.41 -18.28 -10.70
CA ALA A 108 35.06 -18.29 -9.27
C ALA A 108 33.55 -18.20 -9.05
N GLY A 109 32.84 -17.41 -9.85
CA GLY A 109 31.38 -17.32 -9.84
C GLY A 109 30.70 -18.63 -10.24
N VAL A 110 31.16 -19.28 -11.32
CA VAL A 110 30.65 -20.58 -11.79
C VAL A 110 30.91 -21.67 -10.75
N LEU A 111 32.12 -21.71 -10.16
CA LEU A 111 32.44 -22.65 -9.09
C LEU A 111 31.56 -22.41 -7.86
N SER A 112 31.39 -21.16 -7.45
CA SER A 112 30.51 -20.81 -6.33
C SER A 112 29.07 -21.24 -6.60
N PHE A 113 28.55 -20.95 -7.80
CA PHE A 113 27.23 -21.39 -8.24
C PHE A 113 27.08 -22.91 -8.21
N ALA A 114 28.06 -23.65 -8.75
CA ALA A 114 28.04 -25.11 -8.76
C ALA A 114 28.02 -25.68 -7.34
N VAL A 115 28.82 -25.11 -6.44
CA VAL A 115 28.87 -25.49 -5.01
C VAL A 115 27.51 -25.26 -4.35
N ILE A 116 26.92 -24.07 -4.49
CA ILE A 116 25.64 -23.73 -3.85
C ILE A 116 24.49 -24.53 -4.46
N TYR A 117 24.49 -24.72 -5.78
CA TYR A 117 23.52 -25.56 -6.46
C TYR A 117 23.56 -27.01 -5.98
N ARG A 118 24.76 -27.51 -5.64
CA ARG A 118 24.92 -28.86 -5.09
C ARG A 118 24.38 -29.00 -3.66
N TYR A 119 24.55 -27.98 -2.82
CA TYR A 119 24.06 -28.00 -1.43
C TYR A 119 22.57 -27.68 -1.32
N GLY A 120 22.02 -26.88 -2.23
CA GLY A 120 20.62 -26.45 -2.23
C GLY A 120 20.35 -25.23 -1.32
N PRO A 121 19.19 -24.58 -1.48
CA PRO A 121 18.81 -23.41 -0.69
C PRO A 121 18.47 -23.82 0.75
N ALA A 122 18.68 -22.91 1.69
CA ALA A 122 18.40 -23.16 3.11
C ALA A 122 16.89 -23.39 3.32
N SER A 123 16.50 -24.61 3.72
CA SER A 123 15.10 -25.00 3.90
C SER A 123 14.62 -24.92 5.35
N ASP A 124 15.53 -24.90 6.32
CA ASP A 124 15.16 -24.96 7.73
C ASP A 124 14.58 -23.64 8.22
N ILE A 125 13.45 -23.69 8.92
CA ILE A 125 12.80 -22.49 9.48
C ILE A 125 13.73 -21.72 10.42
N ARG A 126 14.61 -22.43 11.14
CA ARG A 126 15.61 -21.83 12.02
C ARG A 126 16.66 -21.05 11.23
N THR A 127 17.15 -21.58 10.12
CA THR A 127 18.11 -20.89 9.27
C THR A 127 17.48 -19.70 8.57
N LEU A 128 16.22 -19.82 8.13
CA LEU A 128 15.47 -18.72 7.52
C LEU A 128 15.27 -17.56 8.51
N ASN A 129 14.92 -17.87 9.76
CA ASN A 129 14.81 -16.85 10.82
C ASN A 129 16.16 -16.19 11.13
N LEU A 130 17.26 -16.97 11.16
CA LEU A 130 18.59 -16.41 11.36
C LEU A 130 18.98 -15.47 10.22
N ILE A 131 18.78 -15.90 8.95
CA ILE A 131 19.04 -15.07 7.76
C ILE A 131 18.21 -13.79 7.84
N GLN A 132 16.92 -13.88 8.20
CA GLN A 132 16.07 -12.72 8.39
C GLN A 132 16.64 -11.76 9.44
N TRP A 133 17.01 -12.25 10.63
CA TRP A 133 17.57 -11.41 11.69
C TRP A 133 18.90 -10.77 11.29
N THR A 134 19.76 -11.50 10.57
CA THR A 134 21.00 -10.91 10.04
C THR A 134 20.73 -9.79 9.05
N LEU A 135 19.74 -9.97 8.16
CA LEU A 135 19.38 -8.95 7.17
C LEU A 135 18.74 -7.72 7.84
N GLN A 136 17.89 -7.94 8.84
CA GLN A 136 17.35 -6.86 9.68
C GLN A 136 18.46 -6.13 10.42
N GLY A 137 19.42 -6.86 11.02
CA GLY A 137 20.57 -6.28 11.70
C GLY A 137 21.42 -5.40 10.77
N ILE A 138 21.70 -5.87 9.55
CA ILE A 138 22.40 -5.07 8.52
C ILE A 138 21.59 -3.81 8.17
N GLY A 139 20.27 -3.93 8.03
CA GLY A 139 19.39 -2.78 7.80
C GLY A 139 19.47 -1.74 8.92
N LEU A 140 19.50 -2.17 10.18
CA LEU A 140 19.65 -1.28 11.33
C LEU A 140 21.02 -0.58 11.35
N VAL A 141 22.09 -1.28 10.97
CA VAL A 141 23.44 -0.69 10.83
C VAL A 141 23.46 0.39 9.75
N PHE A 142 22.80 0.16 8.60
CA PHE A 142 22.66 1.19 7.57
C PHE A 142 21.83 2.39 8.03
N ILE A 143 20.76 2.18 8.80
CA ILE A 143 19.99 3.28 9.40
C ILE A 143 20.87 4.11 10.34
N TYR A 144 21.68 3.45 11.16
CA TYR A 144 22.61 4.12 12.08
C TYR A 144 23.65 4.97 11.34
N HIS A 145 24.32 4.40 10.33
CA HIS A 145 25.30 5.13 9.52
C HIS A 145 24.67 6.19 8.59
N GLY A 146 23.39 6.03 8.24
CA GLY A 146 22.63 6.98 7.43
C GLY A 146 22.12 8.20 8.19
N THR A 147 22.33 8.28 9.51
CA THR A 147 21.82 9.38 10.34
C THR A 147 22.97 10.16 10.97
N GLN A 148 22.97 11.49 10.83
CA GLN A 148 24.03 12.35 11.37
C GLN A 148 23.99 12.46 12.90
N LEU A 149 22.80 12.37 13.50
CA LEU A 149 22.59 12.44 14.95
C LEU A 149 22.30 11.05 15.49
N SER A 150 23.16 10.58 16.40
CA SER A 150 22.99 9.27 17.05
C SER A 150 21.65 9.15 17.77
N GLU A 151 21.17 10.22 18.40
CA GLU A 151 19.87 10.26 19.08
C GLU A 151 18.70 9.96 18.13
N ILE A 152 18.67 10.60 16.96
CA ILE A 152 17.62 10.39 15.95
C ILE A 152 17.69 8.97 15.41
N SER A 153 18.89 8.44 15.20
CA SER A 153 19.07 7.08 14.68
C SER A 153 18.46 6.04 15.63
N VAL A 154 18.62 6.22 16.95
CA VAL A 154 18.04 5.31 17.95
C VAL A 154 16.51 5.41 17.95
N VAL A 155 15.96 6.62 17.86
CA VAL A 155 14.49 6.82 17.76
C VAL A 155 13.93 6.12 16.52
N ILE A 156 14.59 6.24 15.37
CA ILE A 156 14.18 5.56 14.13
C ILE A 156 14.29 4.04 14.28
N ILE A 157 15.37 3.52 14.84
CA ILE A 157 15.57 2.08 15.08
C ILE A 157 14.49 1.53 16.00
N VAL A 158 14.26 2.17 17.15
CA VAL A 158 13.20 1.77 18.10
C VAL A 158 11.83 1.86 17.44
N GLY A 159 11.56 2.90 16.66
CA GLY A 159 10.33 3.05 15.89
C GLY A 159 10.11 1.91 14.89
N ASN A 160 11.15 1.50 14.16
CA ASN A 160 11.08 0.39 13.21
C ASN A 160 10.83 -0.96 13.92
N ILE A 161 11.53 -1.23 15.03
CA ILE A 161 11.31 -2.43 15.83
C ILE A 161 9.88 -2.43 16.40
N THR A 162 9.43 -1.31 16.93
CA THR A 162 8.07 -1.15 17.46
C THR A 162 7.03 -1.39 16.37
N LEU A 163 7.22 -0.82 15.17
CA LEU A 163 6.34 -1.03 14.03
C LEU A 163 6.34 -2.49 13.55
N TYR A 164 7.49 -3.17 13.61
CA TYR A 164 7.61 -4.57 13.25
C TYR A 164 6.95 -5.52 14.27
N LEU A 165 7.05 -5.20 15.56
CA LEU A 165 6.35 -5.93 16.63
C LEU A 165 4.86 -5.60 16.71
N LEU A 166 4.43 -4.50 16.09
CA LEU A 166 3.05 -4.05 16.16
C LEU A 166 2.12 -5.07 15.47
N PRO A 167 1.12 -5.62 16.16
CA PRO A 167 0.17 -6.51 15.53
C PRO A 167 -0.64 -5.74 14.47
N VAL A 168 -0.86 -6.37 13.30
CA VAL A 168 -1.79 -5.91 12.24
C VAL A 168 -3.20 -5.55 12.76
N GLY A 169 -3.56 -6.04 13.95
CA GLY A 169 -4.77 -5.67 14.67
C GLY A 169 -4.86 -4.20 15.05
N LEU A 170 -3.74 -3.52 15.35
CA LEU A 170 -3.73 -2.08 15.66
C LEU A 170 -4.06 -1.24 14.44
N PHE A 171 -3.57 -1.61 13.26
CA PHE A 171 -3.95 -0.91 12.02
C PHE A 171 -5.44 -1.08 11.71
N SER A 172 -5.96 -2.28 11.93
CA SER A 172 -7.39 -2.57 11.81
C SER A 172 -8.23 -1.79 12.84
N TRP A 173 -7.73 -1.63 14.06
CA TRP A 173 -8.34 -0.85 15.13
C TRP A 173 -8.34 0.65 14.83
N VAL A 174 -7.23 1.21 14.34
CA VAL A 174 -7.13 2.61 13.89
C VAL A 174 -8.09 2.86 12.74
N LYS A 175 -8.17 1.94 11.76
CA LYS A 175 -9.12 2.03 10.66
C LYS A 175 -10.57 2.02 11.17
N ARG A 176 -10.88 1.17 12.15
CA ARG A 176 -12.19 1.10 12.80
C ARG A 176 -12.53 2.39 13.55
N ILE A 177 -11.57 2.99 14.26
CA ILE A 177 -11.70 4.29 14.91
C ILE A 177 -11.93 5.39 13.88
N LYS A 178 -11.14 5.42 12.81
CA LYS A 178 -11.30 6.38 11.72
C LYS A 178 -12.70 6.32 11.13
N TYR A 179 -13.23 5.13 10.83
CA TYR A 179 -14.60 4.99 10.33
C TYR A 179 -15.68 5.28 11.38
N ARG A 180 -15.36 5.18 12.68
CA ARG A 180 -16.27 5.55 13.77
C ARG A 180 -16.39 7.07 13.93
N TYR A 181 -15.29 7.81 13.82
CA TYR A 181 -15.28 9.27 13.93
C TYR A 181 -15.52 10.00 12.61
N PHE A 182 -15.17 9.38 11.48
CA PHE A 182 -15.39 9.87 10.12
C PHE A 182 -16.07 8.79 9.28
N PRO A 183 -17.38 8.55 9.48
CA PRO A 183 -18.14 7.71 8.57
C PRO A 183 -18.10 8.31 7.16
N PRO A 184 -17.95 7.49 6.10
CA PRO A 184 -18.01 7.99 4.74
C PRO A 184 -19.37 8.67 4.52
N LYS A 185 -19.34 9.90 4.01
CA LYS A 185 -20.56 10.64 3.67
C LYS A 185 -21.30 9.83 2.60
N ARG A 186 -22.49 9.35 2.92
CA ARG A 186 -23.38 8.72 1.92
C ARG A 186 -23.85 9.84 1.00
N LYS A 187 -23.43 9.81 -0.27
CA LYS A 187 -23.97 10.70 -1.30
C LYS A 187 -25.33 10.13 -1.69
N LEU A 188 -26.41 10.82 -1.33
CA LEU A 188 -27.73 10.52 -1.87
C LEU A 188 -27.74 10.94 -3.35
N LEU A 189 -28.46 10.20 -4.18
CA LEU A 189 -28.71 10.63 -5.55
C LEU A 189 -29.47 11.96 -5.55
N SER A 190 -29.16 12.83 -6.50
CA SER A 190 -30.06 13.94 -6.79
C SER A 190 -31.39 13.41 -7.35
N GLU A 191 -32.45 14.21 -7.29
CA GLU A 191 -33.74 13.85 -7.87
C GLU A 191 -33.61 13.53 -9.36
N GLU A 192 -32.82 14.32 -10.10
CA GLU A 192 -32.50 14.05 -11.51
C GLU A 192 -31.75 12.72 -11.70
N GLU A 193 -30.71 12.45 -10.90
CA GLU A 193 -29.98 11.18 -10.96
C GLU A 193 -30.93 10.00 -10.67
N TYR A 194 -31.86 10.16 -9.73
CA TYR A 194 -32.84 9.12 -9.35
C TYR A 194 -33.83 8.83 -10.47
N ILE A 195 -34.37 9.86 -11.12
CA ILE A 195 -35.29 9.70 -12.25
C ILE A 195 -34.59 8.99 -13.42
N ILE A 196 -33.37 9.41 -13.74
CA ILE A 196 -32.57 8.82 -14.83
C ILE A 196 -32.23 7.35 -14.53
N GLU A 197 -31.78 7.04 -13.30
CA GLU A 197 -31.48 5.66 -12.92
C GLU A 197 -32.76 4.80 -12.92
N GLY A 198 -33.89 5.37 -12.50
CA GLY A 198 -35.21 4.76 -12.60
C GLY A 198 -35.57 4.37 -14.04
N GLU A 199 -35.37 5.26 -15.01
CA GLU A 199 -35.62 4.98 -16.43
C GLU A 199 -34.68 3.88 -16.96
N ILE A 200 -33.39 3.97 -16.63
CA ILE A 200 -32.38 3.01 -17.10
C ILE A 200 -32.64 1.60 -16.53
N GLU A 201 -32.87 1.48 -15.23
CA GLU A 201 -33.13 0.17 -14.61
C GLU A 201 -34.51 -0.38 -15.00
N THR A 202 -35.52 0.46 -15.16
CA THR A 202 -36.85 0.01 -15.64
C THR A 202 -36.73 -0.52 -17.07
N THR A 203 -36.06 0.19 -17.97
CA THR A 203 -35.86 -0.27 -19.35
C THR A 203 -35.00 -1.53 -19.42
N ARG A 204 -33.97 -1.66 -18.56
CA ARG A 204 -33.17 -2.88 -18.45
C ARG A 204 -34.01 -4.06 -17.95
N ALA A 205 -34.72 -3.90 -16.84
CA ALA A 205 -35.55 -4.95 -16.24
C ALA A 205 -36.67 -5.40 -17.20
N LEU A 206 -37.29 -4.49 -17.95
CA LEU A 206 -38.29 -4.84 -18.96
C LEU A 206 -37.69 -5.64 -20.12
N LYS A 207 -36.46 -5.35 -20.54
CA LYS A 207 -35.75 -6.15 -21.56
C LYS A 207 -35.43 -7.55 -21.04
N GLU A 208 -34.87 -7.64 -19.84
CA GLU A 208 -34.57 -8.92 -19.19
C GLU A 208 -35.84 -9.76 -19.00
N LEU A 209 -36.95 -9.13 -18.60
CA LEU A 209 -38.25 -9.79 -18.49
C LEU A 209 -38.74 -10.35 -19.83
N ARG A 210 -38.63 -9.57 -20.92
CA ARG A 210 -39.00 -10.03 -22.27
C ARG A 210 -38.15 -11.22 -22.70
N GLU A 211 -36.85 -11.17 -22.46
CA GLU A 211 -35.92 -12.25 -22.81
C GLU A 211 -36.20 -13.51 -21.99
N TYR A 212 -36.45 -13.37 -20.68
CA TYR A 212 -36.86 -14.46 -19.81
C TYR A 212 -38.15 -15.12 -20.29
N CYS A 213 -39.17 -14.33 -20.64
CA CYS A 213 -40.44 -14.85 -21.14
C CYS A 213 -40.34 -15.53 -22.52
N ARG A 214 -39.30 -15.23 -23.31
CA ARG A 214 -38.99 -15.93 -24.58
C ARG A 214 -38.15 -17.20 -24.36
N SER A 215 -37.51 -17.34 -23.20
CA SER A 215 -36.65 -18.47 -22.87
C SER A 215 -37.46 -19.73 -22.52
N PRO A 216 -36.91 -20.94 -22.73
CA PRO A 216 -37.59 -22.19 -22.38
C PRO A 216 -37.74 -22.41 -20.86
N ASN A 217 -37.15 -21.54 -20.03
CA ASN A 217 -37.22 -21.60 -18.57
C ASN A 217 -38.47 -20.91 -18.00
N CYS A 218 -39.21 -20.15 -18.82
CA CYS A 218 -40.45 -19.51 -18.41
C CYS A 218 -41.65 -20.38 -18.80
N ASP A 219 -42.45 -20.79 -17.81
CA ASP A 219 -43.74 -21.44 -18.04
C ASP A 219 -44.77 -20.42 -18.55
N ALA A 220 -44.68 -20.03 -19.83
CA ALA A 220 -45.50 -18.96 -20.41
C ALA A 220 -47.01 -19.17 -20.19
N TRP A 221 -47.51 -20.41 -20.31
CA TRP A 221 -48.92 -20.77 -20.09
C TRP A 221 -49.39 -20.62 -18.64
N LYS A 222 -48.49 -20.86 -17.69
CA LYS A 222 -48.77 -20.69 -16.25
C LYS A 222 -48.75 -19.23 -15.84
N THR A 223 -47.92 -18.42 -16.49
CA THR A 223 -47.90 -16.97 -16.31
C THR A 223 -49.14 -16.33 -16.95
N LEU A 224 -49.49 -16.73 -18.18
CA LEU A 224 -50.68 -16.27 -18.91
C LEU A 224 -51.99 -16.53 -18.16
N SER A 225 -52.12 -17.67 -17.48
CA SER A 225 -53.34 -18.01 -16.74
C SER A 225 -53.57 -17.18 -15.48
N ARG A 226 -52.55 -16.45 -15.00
CA ARG A 226 -52.61 -15.59 -13.81
C ARG A 226 -52.78 -14.11 -14.13
N LEU A 227 -52.70 -13.74 -15.41
CA LEU A 227 -52.77 -12.36 -15.87
C LEU A 227 -54.22 -11.98 -16.23
N ASN A 228 -54.62 -10.75 -15.86
CA ASN A 228 -55.94 -10.22 -16.23
C ASN A 228 -56.09 -9.98 -17.75
N SER A 229 -54.99 -9.67 -18.46
CA SER A 229 -54.99 -9.32 -19.88
C SER A 229 -53.91 -10.08 -20.68
N PRO A 230 -54.16 -11.34 -21.08
CA PRO A 230 -53.17 -12.16 -21.78
C PRO A 230 -52.75 -11.60 -23.15
N ASN A 231 -53.67 -10.93 -23.86
CA ASN A 231 -53.39 -10.32 -25.16
C ASN A 231 -52.39 -9.15 -25.06
N ARG A 232 -52.45 -8.38 -23.97
CA ARG A 232 -51.53 -7.25 -23.72
C ARG A 232 -50.13 -7.76 -23.41
N PHE A 233 -50.05 -8.84 -22.65
CA PHE A 233 -48.79 -9.51 -22.35
C PHE A 233 -48.12 -10.10 -23.61
N ALA A 234 -48.90 -10.71 -24.51
CA ALA A 234 -48.37 -11.24 -25.78
C ALA A 234 -47.80 -10.12 -26.68
N LYS A 235 -48.47 -8.97 -26.74
CA LYS A 235 -47.99 -7.77 -27.44
C LYS A 235 -46.70 -7.22 -26.83
N PHE A 236 -46.63 -7.15 -25.50
CA PHE A 236 -45.42 -6.76 -24.77
C PHE A 236 -44.22 -7.67 -25.06
N ILE A 237 -44.41 -9.00 -25.06
CA ILE A 237 -43.35 -9.96 -25.43
C ILE A 237 -42.91 -9.76 -26.88
N SER A 238 -43.81 -9.36 -27.77
CA SER A 238 -43.52 -9.14 -29.19
C SER A 238 -42.72 -7.85 -29.44
N GLY A 239 -42.64 -6.96 -28.46
CA GLY A 239 -41.84 -5.73 -28.50
C GLY A 239 -42.64 -4.44 -28.39
N GLU A 240 -43.97 -4.52 -28.25
CA GLU A 240 -44.81 -3.35 -27.96
C GLU A 240 -44.61 -2.84 -26.53
N ASP A 241 -45.01 -1.59 -26.27
CA ASP A 241 -44.86 -0.96 -24.95
C ASP A 241 -45.70 -1.64 -23.87
N HIS A 242 -45.18 -1.58 -22.65
CA HIS A 242 -45.81 -2.18 -21.48
C HIS A 242 -47.00 -1.38 -20.95
N LEU A 243 -47.08 -0.08 -21.28
CA LEU A 243 -48.17 0.83 -20.91
C LEU A 243 -49.09 1.07 -22.12
N SER A 244 -50.39 1.18 -21.87
CA SER A 244 -51.33 1.67 -22.90
C SER A 244 -51.32 3.20 -22.93
N THR A 245 -51.69 3.79 -24.07
CA THR A 245 -51.79 5.25 -24.21
C THR A 245 -52.78 5.85 -23.21
N GLU A 246 -53.90 5.18 -22.96
CA GLU A 246 -54.92 5.59 -21.98
C GLU A 246 -54.37 5.59 -20.54
N GLU A 247 -53.50 4.64 -20.17
CA GLU A 247 -52.87 4.61 -18.83
C GLU A 247 -51.81 5.70 -18.68
N LEU A 248 -51.13 6.04 -19.78
CA LEU A 248 -50.12 7.08 -19.82
C LEU A 248 -50.77 8.48 -19.71
N GLU A 249 -51.85 8.71 -20.46
CA GLU A 249 -52.71 9.90 -20.36
C GLU A 249 -53.30 10.05 -18.95
N GLN A 250 -53.84 8.96 -18.37
CA GLN A 250 -54.39 9.01 -17.02
C GLN A 250 -53.30 9.29 -15.96
N HIS A 251 -52.08 8.80 -16.17
CA HIS A 251 -50.96 9.10 -15.28
C HIS A 251 -50.54 10.56 -15.37
N GLU A 252 -50.40 11.09 -16.59
CA GLU A 252 -50.10 12.50 -16.87
C GLU A 252 -51.14 13.43 -16.22
N ASP A 253 -52.43 13.18 -16.44
CA ASP A 253 -53.55 13.90 -15.82
C ASP A 253 -53.51 13.85 -14.28
N THR A 254 -53.12 12.72 -13.70
CA THR A 254 -53.02 12.55 -12.24
C THR A 254 -51.80 13.29 -11.67
N THR A 255 -50.67 13.31 -12.37
CA THR A 255 -49.47 14.07 -11.98
C THR A 255 -49.67 15.58 -12.10
N GLU A 256 -50.43 16.07 -13.08
CA GLU A 256 -50.71 17.50 -13.24
C GLU A 256 -51.71 18.05 -12.19
N PHE A 257 -52.54 17.19 -11.56
CA PHE A 257 -53.54 17.60 -10.56
C PHE A 257 -53.03 17.64 -9.09
N SER A 258 -51.74 17.40 -8.85
CA SER A 258 -51.12 17.48 -7.51
C SER A 258 -50.68 18.89 -6.99
N PRO A 259 -51.18 20.06 -7.45
CA PRO A 259 -50.92 21.33 -6.75
C PRO A 259 -51.67 21.49 -5.42
N LEU A 260 -52.73 20.71 -5.16
CA LEU A 260 -53.60 20.90 -3.99
C LEU A 260 -53.11 20.19 -2.72
N GLU A 261 -52.29 19.14 -2.83
CA GLU A 261 -51.73 18.47 -1.64
C GLU A 261 -50.52 19.22 -1.05
N GLN A 262 -49.70 19.88 -1.87
CA GLN A 262 -48.57 20.67 -1.37
C GLN A 262 -49.02 21.91 -0.59
N HIS A 263 -50.08 22.59 -1.04
CA HIS A 263 -50.61 23.77 -0.34
C HIS A 263 -51.27 23.41 1.01
N ASN A 264 -52.01 22.28 1.06
CA ASN A 264 -52.63 21.82 2.31
C ASN A 264 -51.61 21.36 3.35
N THR A 265 -50.51 20.73 2.90
CA THR A 265 -49.45 20.28 3.82
C THR A 265 -48.65 21.47 4.36
N ALA A 266 -48.34 22.46 3.52
CA ALA A 266 -47.66 23.68 3.95
C ALA A 266 -48.51 24.53 4.91
N ASN A 267 -49.83 24.59 4.69
CA ASN A 267 -50.74 25.27 5.60
C ASN A 267 -50.90 24.53 6.92
N ASN A 268 -50.99 23.19 6.92
CA ASN A 268 -51.05 22.39 8.14
C ASN A 268 -49.76 22.49 8.99
N ILE A 269 -48.60 22.58 8.34
CA ILE A 269 -47.32 22.79 9.05
C ILE A 269 -47.25 24.21 9.63
N ARG A 270 -47.78 25.21 8.92
CA ARG A 270 -47.86 26.58 9.44
C ARG A 270 -48.82 26.73 10.62
N THR A 271 -49.98 26.08 10.59
CA THR A 271 -50.93 26.11 11.71
C THR A 271 -50.38 25.36 12.92
N MET A 272 -49.78 24.18 12.74
CA MET A 272 -49.13 23.46 13.85
C MET A 272 -47.99 24.25 14.49
N ASN A 273 -47.15 24.94 13.71
CA ASN A 273 -46.08 25.76 14.26
C ASN A 273 -46.60 27.01 14.98
N PHE A 274 -47.72 27.58 14.52
CA PHE A 274 -48.36 28.73 15.18
C PHE A 274 -48.98 28.34 16.53
N ASP A 275 -49.71 27.21 16.59
CA ASP A 275 -50.30 26.69 17.82
C ASP A 275 -49.24 26.31 18.86
N TYR A 276 -48.13 25.69 18.41
CA TYR A 276 -47.01 25.34 19.30
C TYR A 276 -46.33 26.59 19.89
N SER A 277 -46.14 27.64 19.08
CA SER A 277 -45.57 28.90 19.57
C SER A 277 -46.47 29.68 20.53
N ASN A 278 -47.79 29.55 20.41
CA ASN A 278 -48.73 30.17 21.35
C ASN A 278 -48.80 29.38 22.68
N SER A 279 -48.72 28.04 22.63
CA SER A 279 -48.67 27.23 23.86
C SER A 279 -47.40 27.47 24.67
N GLU A 280 -46.23 27.63 24.03
CA GLU A 280 -44.99 27.96 24.75
C GLU A 280 -45.04 29.37 25.38
N MET A 281 -45.79 30.31 24.78
CA MET A 281 -45.94 31.66 25.31
C MET A 281 -46.87 31.69 26.53
N GLU A 282 -48.00 30.97 26.49
CA GLU A 282 -48.91 30.82 27.64
C GLU A 282 -48.24 30.10 28.83
N ASP A 283 -47.46 29.05 28.58
CA ASP A 283 -46.73 28.33 29.63
C ASP A 283 -45.64 29.20 30.28
N SER A 284 -44.98 30.07 29.49
CA SER A 284 -43.96 30.99 30.01
C SER A 284 -44.55 32.14 30.84
N GLU A 285 -45.73 32.65 30.48
CA GLU A 285 -46.43 33.67 31.28
C GLU A 285 -46.98 33.07 32.59
N LEU A 286 -47.42 31.82 32.57
CA LEU A 286 -47.88 31.11 33.78
C LEU A 286 -46.74 30.82 34.78
N GLU A 287 -45.53 30.55 34.32
CA GLU A 287 -44.35 30.39 35.18
C GLU A 287 -43.92 31.72 35.83
N ASP A 288 -43.93 32.84 35.09
CA ASP A 288 -43.53 34.16 35.60
C ASP A 288 -44.52 34.69 36.66
N PHE A 289 -45.83 34.46 36.48
CA PHE A 289 -46.83 34.79 37.50
C PHE A 289 -46.75 33.91 38.77
N SER A 290 -46.17 32.71 38.69
CA SER A 290 -45.99 31.81 39.84
C SER A 290 -44.81 32.20 40.73
N GLN A 291 -43.80 32.89 40.18
CA GLN A 291 -42.63 33.38 40.92
C GLN A 291 -42.86 34.72 41.63
N MET A 292 -43.94 35.45 41.30
CA MET A 292 -44.24 36.76 41.91
C MET A 292 -45.19 36.72 43.12
N ARG A 293 -45.59 35.55 43.64
CA ARG A 293 -46.45 35.41 44.83
C ARG A 293 -45.73 34.80 46.03
#